data_AF-S7XAZ8-F1
#
_entry.id   AF-S7XAZ8-F1
#
_cell.length_a   1.000
_cell.length_b   1.000
_cell.length_c   1.000
_cell.angle_alpha   90.00
_cell.angle_beta   90.00
_cell.angle_gamma   90.00
#
_symmetry.space_group_name_H-M   'P 1'
#
loop_
_entity.id
_entity.type
_entity.pdbx_description
1 polymer ?
#
loop_
_entity_poly.entity_id
_entity_poly.type
_entity_poly.pdbx_seq_one_letter_code
_entity_poly.pdbx_strand_id
1 'polypeptide(L)'
;MYSGYKGSYLEGGHRVPFLVKWPGKIKPNSVSEATICTTDFMATCADIIGYDFKDNEAEDSFSMMPLLTNEGDYLRDATIHHDKYGVFAIRKGDWKLIVSPNSGIMASGETKIHKDVTAEEILYNLKKDVKEKNNVANQFPEKVKELKAILIQHIQNGRSTPGKVQKNDAISGEWPQAKFALKK
;
A
#
# COMPACT_ATOMS: atom_id res chain seq x y z
N MET A 1 15.89 -7.05 -11.06
CA MET A 1 15.09 -8.18 -10.54
C MET A 1 14.68 -7.85 -9.13
N TYR A 2 13.38 -7.84 -8.85
CA TYR A 2 12.76 -7.56 -7.55
C TYR A 2 12.79 -8.81 -6.67
N SER A 3 12.65 -8.64 -5.34
CA SER A 3 12.66 -9.74 -4.39
C SER A 3 11.25 -10.28 -4.12
N GLY A 4 11.15 -11.55 -3.75
CA GLY A 4 9.88 -12.21 -3.47
C GLY A 4 9.17 -12.77 -4.71
N TYR A 5 7.98 -13.32 -4.46
CA TYR A 5 7.14 -14.02 -5.43
C TYR A 5 5.67 -13.81 -5.08
N LYS A 6 4.75 -14.35 -5.90
CA LYS A 6 3.31 -14.28 -5.69
C LYS A 6 2.92 -14.56 -4.23
N GLY A 7 2.22 -13.61 -3.61
CA GLY A 7 1.73 -13.72 -2.23
C GLY A 7 2.73 -13.26 -1.16
N SER A 8 3.88 -12.69 -1.53
CA SER A 8 4.85 -12.05 -0.63
C SER A 8 4.62 -10.55 -0.55
N TYR A 9 4.82 -9.93 0.61
CA TYR A 9 4.83 -8.47 0.80
C TYR A 9 5.98 -7.75 0.07
N LEU A 10 6.96 -8.46 -0.50
CA LEU A 10 8.09 -7.87 -1.24
C LEU A 10 7.67 -7.35 -2.62
N GLU A 11 8.50 -6.50 -3.24
CA GLU A 11 8.22 -5.85 -4.53
C GLU A 11 7.87 -6.87 -5.63
N GLY A 12 8.53 -8.03 -5.68
CA GLY A 12 8.26 -9.07 -6.68
C GLY A 12 6.89 -9.77 -6.53
N GLY A 13 6.21 -9.59 -5.40
CA GLY A 13 4.84 -10.07 -5.19
C GLY A 13 3.75 -9.11 -5.70
N HIS A 14 4.06 -7.81 -5.83
CA HIS A 14 3.06 -6.75 -6.02
C HIS A 14 3.39 -5.78 -7.17
N ARG A 15 4.67 -5.57 -7.49
CA ARG A 15 5.10 -4.69 -8.56
C ARG A 15 4.98 -5.41 -9.90
N VAL A 16 3.98 -4.99 -10.67
CA VAL A 16 3.62 -5.59 -11.95
C VAL A 16 3.83 -4.60 -13.09
N PRO A 17 4.03 -5.08 -14.34
CA PRO A 17 4.00 -4.20 -15.49
C PRO A 17 2.61 -3.60 -15.67
N PHE A 18 2.54 -2.30 -15.97
CA PHE A 18 1.31 -1.59 -16.31
C PHE A 18 1.54 -0.76 -17.57
N LEU A 19 0.66 -0.93 -18.56
CA LEU A 19 0.68 -0.26 -19.85
C LEU A 19 -0.74 0.20 -20.17
N VAL A 20 -0.88 1.42 -20.65
CA VAL A 20 -2.17 2.02 -20.99
C VAL A 20 -2.06 2.79 -22.30
N LYS A 21 -3.08 2.70 -23.13
CA LYS A 21 -3.14 3.35 -24.45
C LYS A 21 -4.50 4.00 -24.63
N TRP A 22 -4.50 5.32 -24.82
CA TRP A 22 -5.71 6.08 -25.14
C TRP A 22 -5.38 7.17 -26.16
N PRO A 23 -5.58 6.91 -27.46
CA PRO A 23 -5.31 7.87 -28.52
C PRO A 23 -6.09 9.18 -28.31
N GLY A 24 -5.42 10.31 -28.49
CA GLY A 24 -6.02 11.64 -28.30
C GLY A 24 -6.22 12.08 -26.85
N LYS A 25 -5.87 11.24 -25.87
CA LYS A 25 -5.93 11.57 -24.43
C LYS A 25 -4.59 11.40 -23.73
N ILE A 26 -3.90 10.29 -23.98
CA ILE A 26 -2.60 10.01 -23.38
C ILE A 26 -1.51 10.34 -24.39
N LYS A 27 -0.49 11.09 -23.95
CA LYS A 27 0.70 11.36 -24.77
C LYS A 27 1.40 10.03 -25.11
N PRO A 28 1.59 9.68 -26.39
CA PRO A 28 2.27 8.44 -26.75
C PRO A 28 3.68 8.37 -26.14
N ASN A 29 4.07 7.17 -25.70
CA ASN A 29 5.39 6.88 -25.13
C ASN A 29 5.75 7.71 -23.88
N SER A 30 4.78 8.26 -23.15
CA SER A 30 5.03 8.87 -21.84
C SER A 30 5.26 7.82 -20.75
N VAL A 31 6.00 8.21 -19.71
CA VAL A 31 6.29 7.39 -18.53
C VAL A 31 5.94 8.21 -17.28
N SER A 32 5.34 7.55 -16.29
CA SER A 32 5.15 8.09 -14.95
C SER A 32 5.79 7.15 -13.93
N GLU A 33 6.56 7.71 -13.01
CA GLU A 33 7.18 6.98 -11.89
C GLU A 33 6.28 7.01 -10.63
N ALA A 34 5.08 7.58 -10.74
CA ALA A 34 4.12 7.62 -9.63
C ALA A 34 3.73 6.20 -9.20
N THR A 35 3.61 5.99 -7.90
CA THR A 35 3.14 4.70 -7.36
C THR A 35 1.62 4.66 -7.45
N ILE A 36 1.09 3.75 -8.26
CA ILE A 36 -0.34 3.48 -8.40
C ILE A 36 -0.71 2.16 -7.70
N CYS A 37 -2.00 1.94 -7.46
CA CYS A 37 -2.53 0.69 -6.93
C CYS A 37 -3.62 0.13 -7.85
N THR A 38 -3.81 -1.19 -7.87
CA THR A 38 -4.93 -1.82 -8.60
C THR A 38 -6.29 -1.29 -8.15
N THR A 39 -6.43 -0.84 -6.90
CA THR A 39 -7.68 -0.23 -6.43
C THR A 39 -8.02 1.06 -7.18
N ASP A 40 -7.02 1.77 -7.72
CA ASP A 40 -7.18 3.06 -8.41
C ASP A 40 -7.99 2.97 -9.71
N PHE A 41 -8.15 1.77 -10.27
CA PHE A 41 -9.00 1.57 -11.44
C PHE A 41 -10.45 1.98 -11.16
N MET A 42 -10.96 1.76 -9.96
CA MET A 42 -12.34 2.12 -9.62
C MET A 42 -12.57 3.62 -9.79
N ALA A 43 -11.74 4.47 -9.16
CA ALA A 43 -11.82 5.91 -9.29
C ALA A 43 -11.46 6.43 -10.68
N THR A 44 -10.48 5.82 -11.34
CA THR A 44 -10.12 6.19 -12.72
C THR A 44 -11.27 5.92 -13.68
N CYS A 45 -11.95 4.78 -13.58
CA CYS A 45 -13.11 4.47 -14.41
C CYS A 45 -14.31 5.37 -14.09
N ALA A 46 -14.53 5.72 -12.82
CA ALA A 46 -15.57 6.66 -12.42
C ALA A 46 -15.35 8.05 -13.03
N ASP A 47 -14.13 8.58 -12.98
CA ASP A 47 -13.79 9.87 -13.63
C ASP A 47 -14.05 9.83 -15.14
N ILE A 48 -13.76 8.70 -15.80
CA ILE A 48 -13.96 8.54 -17.25
C ILE A 48 -15.45 8.63 -17.62
N ILE A 49 -16.34 8.09 -16.77
CA ILE A 49 -17.78 8.05 -17.03
C ILE A 49 -18.56 9.17 -16.33
N GLY A 50 -17.90 10.00 -15.52
CA GLY A 50 -18.53 11.05 -14.72
C GLY A 50 -19.39 10.50 -13.58
N TYR A 51 -18.95 9.43 -12.91
CA TYR A 51 -19.64 8.88 -11.73
C TYR A 51 -19.09 9.50 -10.44
N ASP A 52 -19.98 10.04 -9.62
CA ASP A 52 -19.66 10.57 -8.30
C ASP A 52 -19.85 9.49 -7.21
N PHE A 53 -18.77 9.14 -6.50
CA PHE A 53 -18.84 8.19 -5.39
C PHE A 53 -19.61 8.75 -4.19
N LYS A 54 -20.31 7.84 -3.51
CA LYS A 54 -20.69 8.07 -2.11
C LYS A 54 -19.47 7.92 -1.22
N ASP A 55 -19.55 8.48 -0.01
CA ASP A 55 -18.44 8.44 0.97
C ASP A 55 -17.96 7.03 1.33
N ASN A 56 -18.80 6.00 1.15
CA ASN A 56 -18.58 4.59 1.47
C ASN A 56 -18.35 3.72 0.23
N GLU A 57 -17.90 4.32 -0.86
CA GLU A 57 -17.52 3.65 -2.10
C GLU A 57 -16.07 4.00 -2.43
N ALA A 58 -15.29 3.01 -2.86
CA ALA A 58 -13.92 3.19 -3.34
C ALA A 58 -12.99 3.93 -2.35
N GLU A 59 -13.11 3.65 -1.05
CA GLU A 59 -12.43 4.36 0.04
C GLU A 59 -10.88 4.42 -0.08
N ASP A 60 -10.30 3.51 -0.87
CA ASP A 60 -8.86 3.41 -1.11
C ASP A 60 -8.44 3.59 -2.58
N SER A 61 -9.32 4.17 -3.40
CA SER A 61 -9.12 4.37 -4.84
C SER A 61 -8.84 5.84 -5.17
N PHE A 62 -7.72 6.10 -5.83
CA PHE A 62 -7.32 7.44 -6.28
C PHE A 62 -7.27 7.45 -7.81
N SER A 63 -7.98 8.36 -8.45
CA SER A 63 -7.98 8.41 -9.91
C SER A 63 -6.59 8.65 -10.47
N MET A 64 -6.18 7.82 -11.43
CA MET A 64 -4.93 7.97 -12.18
C MET A 64 -5.06 8.97 -13.33
N MET A 65 -6.25 9.53 -13.59
CA MET A 65 -6.48 10.44 -14.72
C MET A 65 -5.44 11.57 -14.82
N PRO A 66 -5.03 12.23 -13.72
CA PRO A 66 -3.97 13.24 -13.79
C PRO A 66 -2.63 12.73 -14.33
N LEU A 67 -2.28 11.47 -14.04
CA LEU A 67 -1.07 10.83 -14.56
C LEU A 67 -1.20 10.46 -16.05
N LEU A 68 -2.43 10.18 -16.51
CA LEU A 68 -2.72 9.78 -17.89
C LEU A 68 -2.76 10.99 -18.83
N THR A 69 -3.39 12.08 -18.40
CA THR A 69 -3.57 13.30 -19.20
C THR A 69 -2.50 14.35 -18.94
N ASN A 70 -1.73 14.23 -17.85
CA ASN A 70 -0.79 15.24 -17.36
C ASN A 70 -1.51 16.57 -17.02
N GLU A 71 -2.71 16.46 -16.44
CA GLU A 71 -3.57 17.56 -16.02
C GLU A 71 -4.05 17.35 -14.58
N GLY A 72 -3.82 18.34 -13.71
CA GLY A 72 -4.16 18.24 -12.28
C GLY A 72 -3.13 17.44 -11.47
N ASP A 73 -3.49 17.11 -10.22
CA ASP A 73 -2.61 16.45 -9.26
C ASP A 73 -3.09 15.04 -8.93
N TYR A 74 -2.17 14.08 -8.96
CA TYR A 74 -2.41 12.72 -8.46
C TYR A 74 -2.27 12.69 -6.94
N LEU A 75 -3.33 12.28 -6.24
CA LEU A 75 -3.47 12.52 -4.80
C LEU A 75 -3.01 11.37 -3.90
N ARG A 76 -2.61 10.21 -4.44
CA ARG A 76 -2.17 9.08 -3.62
C ARG A 76 -0.83 9.39 -2.96
N ASP A 77 -0.83 9.55 -1.65
CA ASP A 77 0.39 9.77 -0.85
C ASP A 77 1.06 8.45 -0.42
N ALA A 78 0.26 7.45 -0.05
CA ALA A 78 0.75 6.15 0.40
C ALA A 78 -0.07 4.98 -0.18
N THR A 79 0.59 3.82 -0.28
CA THR A 79 -0.03 2.56 -0.68
C THR A 79 0.15 1.54 0.43
N ILE A 80 -0.95 0.99 0.91
CA ILE A 80 -0.94 -0.16 1.82
C ILE A 80 -1.14 -1.41 0.97
N HIS A 81 -0.34 -2.45 1.24
CA HIS A 81 -0.52 -3.77 0.67
C HIS A 81 -0.16 -4.82 1.73
N HIS A 82 -0.50 -6.08 1.48
CA HIS A 82 -0.24 -7.15 2.43
C HIS A 82 0.18 -8.44 1.72
N ASP A 83 0.87 -9.32 2.43
CA ASP A 83 1.10 -10.66 1.92
C ASP A 83 -0.17 -11.53 2.00
N LYS A 84 -0.09 -12.78 1.54
CA LYS A 84 -1.21 -13.74 1.60
C LYS A 84 -1.67 -14.09 3.03
N TYR A 85 -0.95 -13.61 4.05
CA TYR A 85 -1.13 -13.89 5.46
C TYR A 85 -1.48 -12.63 6.26
N GLY A 86 -1.74 -11.51 5.57
CA GLY A 86 -2.16 -10.24 6.16
C GLY A 86 -1.03 -9.44 6.81
N VAL A 87 0.25 -9.75 6.56
CA VAL A 87 1.37 -8.91 7.02
C VAL A 87 1.34 -7.62 6.23
N PHE A 88 1.10 -6.51 6.92
CA PHE A 88 1.01 -5.20 6.31
C PHE A 88 2.36 -4.65 5.90
N ALA A 89 2.36 -4.00 4.74
CA ALA A 89 3.39 -3.09 4.34
C ALA A 89 2.76 -1.79 3.82
N ILE A 90 3.43 -0.69 4.10
CA ILE A 90 3.07 0.64 3.61
C ILE A 90 4.24 1.20 2.83
N ARG A 91 3.94 1.78 1.66
CA ARG A 91 4.90 2.50 0.83
C ARG A 91 4.48 3.96 0.70
N LYS A 92 5.42 4.86 0.95
CA LYS A 92 5.29 6.30 0.68
C LYS A 92 6.57 6.79 0.02
N GLY A 93 6.44 7.23 -1.24
CA GLY A 93 7.58 7.56 -2.10
C GLY A 93 8.59 6.41 -2.18
N ASP A 94 9.83 6.70 -1.81
CA ASP A 94 10.95 5.75 -1.84
C ASP A 94 10.96 4.77 -0.64
N TRP A 95 10.15 5.01 0.39
CA TRP A 95 10.22 4.26 1.64
C TRP A 95 9.12 3.23 1.71
N LYS A 96 9.50 2.02 2.15
CA LYS A 96 8.59 0.90 2.38
C LYS A 96 8.84 0.31 3.75
N LEU A 97 7.81 0.32 4.59
CA LEU A 97 7.82 -0.31 5.91
C LEU A 97 6.96 -1.56 5.87
N ILE A 98 7.47 -2.66 6.41
CA ILE A 98 6.71 -3.86 6.73
C ILE A 98 6.54 -3.89 8.24
N VAL A 99 5.29 -3.96 8.70
CA VAL A 99 4.94 -4.05 10.11
C VAL A 99 4.52 -5.49 10.35
N SER A 100 5.42 -6.29 10.91
CA SER A 100 5.20 -7.71 11.15
C SER A 100 5.48 -8.03 12.61
N PRO A 101 4.52 -8.50 13.41
CA PRO A 101 4.81 -9.15 14.68
C PRO A 101 5.39 -10.54 14.40
N ASN A 102 6.61 -10.57 13.85
CA ASN A 102 7.41 -11.74 13.52
C ASN A 102 6.67 -13.02 13.12
N SER A 103 5.58 -12.93 12.34
CA SER A 103 4.84 -14.07 11.79
C SER A 103 3.67 -13.60 10.92
N GLY A 104 3.60 -14.06 9.67
CA GLY A 104 2.34 -14.01 8.95
C GLY A 104 1.30 -14.92 9.63
N ILE A 105 0.03 -14.60 9.51
CA ILE A 105 -1.05 -15.51 9.89
C ILE A 105 -1.35 -16.45 8.73
N MET A 106 -1.16 -17.75 8.92
CA MET A 106 -1.53 -18.73 7.92
C MET A 106 -3.03 -18.66 7.59
N ALA A 107 -3.44 -19.20 6.45
CA ALA A 107 -4.86 -19.34 6.12
C ALA A 107 -5.65 -20.14 7.20
N SER A 108 -4.96 -20.90 8.06
CA SER A 108 -5.52 -21.60 9.23
C SER A 108 -5.77 -20.70 10.45
N GLY A 109 -5.34 -19.43 10.43
CA GLY A 109 -5.37 -18.54 11.60
C GLY A 109 -4.14 -18.64 12.51
N GLU A 110 -3.22 -19.56 12.24
CA GLU A 110 -2.01 -19.75 13.07
C GLU A 110 -0.90 -18.76 12.70
N THR A 111 -0.26 -18.17 13.71
CA THR A 111 0.95 -17.36 13.53
C THR A 111 2.13 -18.25 13.13
N LYS A 112 2.71 -18.00 11.95
CA LYS A 112 3.92 -18.68 11.49
C LYS A 112 5.11 -17.75 11.55
N ILE A 113 6.04 -18.01 12.47
CA ILE A 113 7.32 -17.28 12.54
C ILE A 113 8.09 -17.52 11.25
N HIS A 114 8.42 -16.44 10.54
CA HIS A 114 9.28 -16.53 9.38
C HIS A 114 10.71 -16.79 9.87
N LYS A 115 11.30 -17.91 9.44
CA LYS A 115 12.74 -18.14 9.64
C LYS A 115 13.50 -16.95 9.06
N ASP A 116 14.47 -16.45 9.82
CA ASP A 116 15.35 -15.32 9.47
C ASP A 116 14.71 -13.92 9.53
N VAL A 117 13.46 -13.80 9.97
CA VAL A 117 12.89 -12.51 10.39
C VAL A 117 13.00 -12.43 11.91
N THR A 118 13.71 -11.44 12.41
CA THR A 118 13.89 -11.21 13.86
C THR A 118 13.39 -9.84 14.30
N ALA A 119 13.17 -8.93 13.35
CA ALA A 119 12.71 -7.57 13.59
C ALA A 119 11.19 -7.47 13.40
N GLU A 120 10.52 -6.78 14.33
CA GLU A 120 9.09 -6.47 14.20
C GLU A 120 8.80 -5.43 13.11
N GLU A 121 9.82 -4.66 12.76
CA GLU A 121 9.76 -3.55 11.81
C GLU A 121 10.90 -3.69 10.81
N ILE A 122 10.55 -3.76 9.52
CA ILE A 122 11.51 -3.86 8.43
C ILE A 122 11.31 -2.67 7.51
N LEU A 123 12.32 -1.82 7.39
CA LEU A 123 12.27 -0.63 6.58
C LEU A 123 13.27 -0.74 5.42
N TYR A 124 12.78 -0.48 4.21
CA TYR A 124 13.59 -0.39 3.00
C TYR A 124 13.47 1.00 2.35
N ASN A 125 14.56 1.46 1.75
CA ASN A 125 14.54 2.57 0.80
C ASN A 125 14.66 2.00 -0.62
N LEU A 126 13.56 1.93 -1.35
CA LEU A 126 13.47 1.28 -2.65
C LEU A 126 14.25 1.99 -3.76
N LYS A 127 14.55 3.28 -3.59
CA LYS A 127 15.42 4.03 -4.51
C LYS A 127 16.88 3.58 -4.42
N LYS A 128 17.34 3.26 -3.21
CA LYS A 128 18.71 2.76 -2.96
C LYS A 128 18.81 1.24 -3.00
N ASP A 129 17.74 0.55 -2.62
CA ASP A 129 17.69 -0.89 -2.47
C ASP A 129 16.36 -1.47 -2.96
N VAL A 130 16.20 -1.47 -4.28
CA VAL A 130 15.05 -2.05 -4.97
C VAL A 130 14.94 -3.57 -4.81
N LYS A 131 15.98 -4.22 -4.28
CA LYS A 131 16.02 -5.66 -3.98
C LYS A 131 15.64 -5.96 -2.53
N GLU A 132 15.33 -4.95 -1.72
CA GLU A 132 14.86 -5.13 -0.34
C GLU A 132 15.77 -6.04 0.49
N LYS A 133 17.09 -5.81 0.41
CA LYS A 133 18.11 -6.64 1.07
C LYS A 133 18.54 -6.10 2.42
N ASN A 134 18.52 -4.78 2.58
CA ASN A 134 19.10 -4.10 3.74
C ASN A 134 17.99 -3.48 4.58
N ASN A 135 17.66 -4.10 5.71
CA ASN A 135 16.77 -3.49 6.68
C ASN A 135 17.48 -2.29 7.34
N VAL A 136 16.90 -1.09 7.17
CA VAL A 136 17.44 0.16 7.73
C VAL A 136 16.56 0.76 8.83
N ALA A 137 15.63 -0.01 9.40
CA ALA A 137 14.69 0.47 10.43
C ALA A 137 15.41 1.15 11.62
N ASN A 138 16.44 0.50 12.17
CA ASN A 138 17.22 1.03 13.29
C ASN A 138 18.00 2.31 12.94
N GLN A 139 18.27 2.56 11.66
CA GLN A 139 18.99 3.75 11.19
C GLN A 139 18.04 4.94 10.94
N PHE A 140 16.75 4.67 10.69
CA PHE A 140 15.75 5.69 10.37
C PHE A 140 14.48 5.52 11.23
N PRO A 141 14.57 5.59 12.58
CA PRO A 141 13.43 5.36 13.46
C PRO A 141 12.29 6.36 13.24
N GLU A 142 12.61 7.62 12.92
CA GLU A 142 11.59 8.63 12.60
C GLU A 142 10.78 8.28 11.34
N LYS A 143 11.41 7.64 10.35
CA LYS A 143 10.72 7.20 9.13
C LYS A 143 9.79 6.01 9.43
N VAL A 144 10.22 5.11 10.31
CA VAL A 144 9.35 4.02 10.79
C VAL A 144 8.12 4.60 11.49
N LYS A 145 8.34 5.55 12.41
CA LYS A 145 7.27 6.24 13.15
C LYS A 145 6.29 6.96 12.23
N GLU A 146 6.78 7.71 11.24
CA GLU A 146 5.96 8.39 10.23
C GLU A 146 5.05 7.41 9.48
N LEU A 147 5.63 6.34 8.93
CA LEU A 147 4.89 5.36 8.13
C LEU A 147 3.86 4.59 8.97
N LYS A 148 4.20 4.24 10.22
CA LYS A 148 3.22 3.65 11.16
C LYS A 148 2.09 4.61 11.47
N ALA A 149 2.37 5.90 11.66
CA ALA A 149 1.34 6.89 11.92
C ALA A 149 0.34 7.00 10.77
N ILE A 150 0.82 7.00 9.51
CA ILE A 150 -0.06 7.01 8.32
C ILE A 150 -0.92 5.73 8.29
N LEU A 151 -0.33 4.57 8.53
CA LEU A 151 -1.07 3.30 8.57
C LEU A 151 -2.16 3.31 9.65
N ILE A 152 -1.84 3.80 10.86
CA ILE A 152 -2.81 3.95 11.97
C ILE A 152 -3.93 4.92 11.56
N GLN A 153 -3.58 6.06 10.95
CA GLN A 153 -4.56 7.05 10.50
C GLN A 153 -5.53 6.45 9.47
N HIS A 154 -5.05 5.69 8.50
CA HIS A 154 -5.91 5.02 7.51
C HIS A 154 -6.82 3.98 8.16
N ILE A 155 -6.31 3.20 9.12
CA ILE A 155 -7.14 2.26 9.89
C ILE A 155 -8.22 3.03 10.67
N GLN A 156 -7.87 4.11 11.37
CA GLN A 156 -8.83 4.88 12.17
C GLN A 156 -9.89 5.58 11.31
N ASN A 157 -9.51 6.03 10.12
CA ASN A 157 -10.41 6.68 9.18
C ASN A 157 -11.26 5.70 8.37
N GLY A 158 -10.90 4.41 8.36
CA GLY A 158 -11.51 3.39 7.50
C GLY A 158 -11.34 3.66 6.00
N ARG A 159 -10.37 4.50 5.63
CA ARG A 159 -10.09 4.93 4.26
C ARG A 159 -8.71 5.55 4.12
N SER A 160 -8.14 5.49 2.92
CA SER A 160 -6.95 6.25 2.55
C SER A 160 -7.24 7.51 1.74
N THR A 161 -8.38 7.60 1.08
CA THR A 161 -8.81 8.80 0.34
C THR A 161 -9.33 9.91 1.26
N PRO A 162 -9.34 11.18 0.81
CA PRO A 162 -10.09 12.23 1.50
C PRO A 162 -11.60 11.91 1.56
N GLY A 163 -12.26 12.29 2.65
CA GLY A 163 -13.71 12.13 2.79
C GLY A 163 -14.11 11.86 4.25
N LYS A 164 -15.39 11.54 4.46
CA LYS A 164 -15.86 11.20 5.82
C LYS A 164 -15.22 9.90 6.31
N VAL A 165 -14.90 9.86 7.60
CA VAL A 165 -14.47 8.64 8.30
C VAL A 165 -15.49 7.54 8.09
N GLN A 166 -15.02 6.37 7.65
CA GLN A 166 -15.80 5.17 7.47
C GLN A 166 -15.55 4.18 8.60
N LYS A 167 -16.52 3.29 8.81
CA LYS A 167 -16.38 2.19 9.76
C LYS A 167 -15.74 1.01 9.03
N ASN A 168 -14.61 0.52 9.54
CA ASN A 168 -14.02 -0.72 9.06
C ASN A 168 -15.00 -1.89 9.22
N ASP A 169 -14.87 -2.88 8.34
CA ASP A 169 -15.55 -4.15 8.47
C ASP A 169 -15.29 -4.79 9.84
N ALA A 170 -16.31 -5.51 10.32
CA ALA A 170 -16.19 -6.25 11.57
C ALA A 170 -15.13 -7.34 11.41
N ILE A 171 -14.09 -7.28 12.25
CA ILE A 171 -13.07 -8.33 12.27
C ILE A 171 -13.61 -9.49 13.12
N SER A 172 -13.82 -10.64 12.49
CA SER A 172 -14.10 -11.87 13.22
C SER A 172 -12.80 -12.41 13.81
N GLY A 173 -12.68 -12.41 15.14
CA GLY A 173 -11.50 -12.94 15.85
C GLY A 173 -10.40 -11.90 16.11
N GLU A 174 -9.21 -12.36 16.48
CA GLU A 174 -8.07 -11.46 16.70
C GLU A 174 -7.49 -10.95 15.39
N TRP A 175 -7.00 -9.69 15.38
CA TRP A 175 -6.16 -9.14 14.30
C TRP A 175 -4.72 -8.87 14.76
N PRO A 176 -3.89 -9.91 14.97
CA PRO A 176 -2.52 -9.76 15.44
C PRO A 176 -1.68 -8.76 14.65
N GLN A 177 -1.86 -8.71 13.33
CA GLN A 177 -1.08 -7.85 12.44
C GLN A 177 -1.38 -6.36 12.65
N ALA A 178 -2.58 -6.00 13.13
CA ALA A 178 -2.94 -4.62 13.46
C ALA A 178 -2.86 -4.33 14.97
N LYS A 179 -2.36 -5.25 15.81
CA LYS A 179 -2.23 -5.02 17.26
C LYS A 179 -1.47 -3.74 17.60
N PHE A 180 -0.48 -3.35 16.78
CA PHE A 180 0.27 -2.10 16.97
C PHE A 180 -0.61 -0.84 16.81
N ALA A 181 -1.71 -0.91 16.07
CA ALA A 181 -2.65 0.19 15.83
C ALA A 181 -3.84 0.19 16.80
N LEU A 182 -4.12 -0.97 17.44
CA LEU A 182 -5.25 -1.16 18.34
C LEU A 182 -4.90 -1.01 19.83
N LYS A 183 -3.61 -0.95 20.18
CA LYS A 183 -3.17 -0.66 21.55
C LYS A 183 -3.44 0.81 21.88
N LYS A 184 -4.30 1.03 22.88
CA LYS A 184 -4.46 2.33 23.55
C LYS A 184 -3.24 2.64 24.41
#